data_AF-A0A7R9GNK4-F1
#
_entry.id   AF-A0A7R9GNK4-F1
#
_cell.length_a   1.000
_cell.length_b   1.000
_cell.length_c   1.000
_cell.angle_alpha   90.00
_cell.angle_beta   90.00
_cell.angle_gamma   90.00
#
_symmetry.space_group_name_H-M   'P 1'
#
loop_
_entity.id
_entity.type
_entity.pdbx_description
1 polymer ?
#
loop_
_entity_poly.entity_id
_entity_poly.type
_entity_poly.pdbx_seq_one_letter_code
_entity_poly.pdbx_strand_id
1 'polypeptide(L)'
;MNKKLFEFLSTQFKNGEPKLWGSFHIISLVISLTIAIILIAALWKTTKKEIATFWILFAFWIILFTIECLKQFYAGSKIDGSGNWYWKYDTRWSVPFVLCSMPLYFIPLYLVTYKTKMFKTIILDFIGVYCLYGGAFVMILYPGDVFTSTIFISTHSMIFHGAMLIIGMFLVINNIIKFSWKTVGFAFLIFMILWAITGIGNEIIWQLHKAGKIDFMPNLLNISHRLQNPFGDAIKNITNGKVKFSDLTIYLAYPLWTFIVSNIIYGFFGFVGWSARKIEASAKLHYETKLQNKAMLRRKNVAKESINAQ
;
A
#
# COMPACT_ATOMS: atom_id res chain seq x y z
N MET A 1 31.99 8.32 -10.36
CA MET A 1 31.04 7.63 -9.46
C MET A 1 29.63 7.57 -10.06
N ASN A 2 29.05 8.71 -10.44
CA ASN A 2 27.67 8.81 -10.95
C ASN A 2 27.39 7.95 -12.20
N LYS A 3 28.30 7.95 -13.18
CA LYS A 3 28.18 7.11 -14.40
C LYS A 3 28.06 5.62 -14.06
N LYS A 4 28.97 5.08 -13.24
CA LYS A 4 28.96 3.67 -12.82
C LYS A 4 27.68 3.30 -12.08
N LEU A 5 27.18 4.19 -11.22
CA LEU A 5 25.91 3.98 -10.52
C LEU A 5 24.73 3.96 -11.51
N PHE A 6 24.68 4.90 -12.46
CA PHE A 6 23.63 4.91 -13.48
C PHE A 6 23.68 3.67 -14.38
N GLU A 7 24.86 3.23 -14.82
CA GLU A 7 25.03 2.00 -15.60
C GLU A 7 24.54 0.77 -14.82
N PHE A 8 24.89 0.67 -13.54
CA PHE A 8 24.40 -0.39 -12.66
C PHE A 8 22.87 -0.38 -12.54
N LEU A 9 22.26 0.78 -12.29
CA LEU A 9 20.80 0.92 -12.19
C LEU A 9 20.09 0.69 -13.54
N SER A 10 20.79 0.92 -14.66
CA SER A 10 20.27 0.67 -16.02
C SER A 10 20.32 -0.80 -16.43
N THR A 11 20.87 -1.69 -15.61
CA THR A 11 20.96 -3.12 -15.92
C THR A 11 19.58 -3.70 -16.20
N GLN A 12 19.46 -4.40 -17.33
CA GLN A 12 18.22 -5.03 -17.76
C GLN A 12 18.21 -6.54 -17.48
N PHE A 13 17.02 -7.10 -17.35
CA PHE A 13 16.84 -8.55 -17.29
C PHE A 13 17.28 -9.19 -18.60
N LYS A 14 18.04 -10.30 -18.51
CA LYS A 14 18.51 -11.05 -19.68
C LYS A 14 17.38 -11.53 -20.60
N ASN A 15 16.22 -11.83 -20.01
CA ASN A 15 15.07 -12.40 -20.71
C ASN A 15 14.00 -11.35 -21.06
N GLY A 16 14.34 -10.05 -21.01
CA GLY A 16 13.39 -8.96 -21.17
C GLY A 16 12.52 -8.73 -19.94
N GLU A 17 11.40 -8.04 -20.13
CA GLU A 17 10.50 -7.65 -19.05
C GLU A 17 9.94 -8.88 -18.28
N PRO A 18 9.89 -8.83 -16.93
CA PRO A 18 9.28 -9.88 -16.13
C PRO A 18 7.82 -10.13 -16.52
N LYS A 19 7.46 -11.41 -16.69
CA LYS A 19 6.07 -11.79 -16.95
C LYS A 19 5.19 -11.54 -15.73
N LEU A 20 3.97 -11.10 -16.00
CA LEU A 20 2.83 -11.18 -15.09
C LEU A 20 2.76 -12.57 -14.46
N TRP A 21 2.69 -12.65 -13.12
CA TRP A 21 2.63 -13.92 -12.37
C TRP A 21 3.84 -14.85 -12.61
N GLY A 22 4.93 -14.34 -13.19
CA GLY A 22 6.19 -15.05 -13.33
C GLY A 22 6.93 -15.18 -12.00
N SER A 23 8.03 -15.94 -12.00
CA SER A 23 8.82 -16.23 -10.80
C SER A 23 9.24 -14.99 -10.02
N PHE A 24 9.66 -13.92 -10.70
CA PHE A 24 10.04 -12.66 -10.06
C PHE A 24 8.91 -12.04 -9.22
N HIS A 25 7.70 -12.00 -9.78
CA HIS A 25 6.52 -11.47 -9.11
C HIS A 25 6.11 -12.37 -7.94
N ILE A 26 6.01 -13.69 -8.17
CA ILE A 26 5.60 -14.66 -7.15
C ILE A 26 6.56 -14.64 -5.95
N ILE A 27 7.87 -14.63 -6.20
CA ILE A 27 8.87 -14.56 -5.13
C ILE A 27 8.71 -13.28 -4.33
N SER A 28 8.55 -12.13 -5.00
CA SER A 28 8.35 -10.83 -4.34
C SER A 28 7.08 -10.79 -3.49
N LEU A 29 5.99 -11.38 -4.00
CA LEU A 29 4.73 -11.52 -3.28
C LEU A 29 4.88 -12.40 -2.04
N VAL A 30 5.48 -13.59 -2.19
CA VAL A 30 5.69 -14.54 -1.08
C VAL A 30 6.57 -13.92 0.00
N ILE A 31 7.65 -13.22 -0.36
CA ILE A 31 8.51 -12.51 0.59
C ILE A 31 7.69 -11.45 1.34
N SER A 32 6.92 -10.64 0.62
CA SER A 32 6.12 -9.57 1.23
C SER A 32 5.06 -10.12 2.19
N LEU A 33 4.33 -11.17 1.79
CA LEU A 33 3.35 -11.83 2.65
C LEU A 33 4.00 -12.49 3.87
N THR A 34 5.17 -13.11 3.70
CA THR A 34 5.91 -13.73 4.79
C THR A 34 6.32 -12.68 5.83
N ILE A 35 6.88 -11.55 5.39
CA ILE A 35 7.24 -10.43 6.28
C ILE A 35 5.99 -9.89 6.99
N ALA A 36 4.88 -9.70 6.27
CA ALA A 36 3.63 -9.25 6.87
C ALA A 36 3.13 -10.21 7.96
N ILE A 37 3.11 -11.51 7.68
CA ILE A 37 2.68 -12.54 8.64
C ILE A 37 3.58 -12.55 9.87
N ILE A 38 4.91 -12.48 9.70
CA ILE A 38 5.85 -12.44 10.82
C ILE A 38 5.61 -11.21 11.69
N LEU A 39 5.47 -10.02 11.09
CA LEU A 39 5.21 -8.78 11.83
C LEU A 39 3.87 -8.80 12.56
N ILE A 40 2.82 -9.31 11.91
CA ILE A 40 1.49 -9.48 12.49
C ILE A 40 1.56 -10.43 13.70
N ALA A 41 2.16 -11.61 13.52
CA ALA A 41 2.27 -12.63 14.56
C ALA A 41 3.10 -12.13 15.76
N ALA A 42 4.26 -11.51 15.50
CA ALA A 42 5.15 -10.98 16.54
C ALA A 42 4.49 -9.90 17.41
N LEU A 43 3.54 -9.14 16.85
CA LEU A 43 2.89 -8.02 17.53
C LEU A 43 1.42 -8.28 17.85
N TRP A 44 0.94 -9.51 17.64
CA TRP A 44 -0.47 -9.87 17.86
C TRP A 44 -0.95 -9.53 19.28
N LYS A 45 -0.11 -9.85 20.27
CA LYS A 45 -0.41 -9.71 21.72
C LYS A 45 0.30 -8.53 22.39
N THR A 46 1.01 -7.69 21.64
CA THR A 46 1.73 -6.57 22.26
C THR A 46 0.76 -5.54 22.82
N THR A 47 1.07 -5.00 24.00
CA THR A 47 0.34 -3.87 24.60
C THR A 47 0.88 -2.53 24.10
N LYS A 48 2.12 -2.49 23.59
CA LYS A 48 2.80 -1.28 23.11
C LYS A 48 2.56 -1.02 21.61
N LYS A 49 1.32 -1.19 21.15
CA LYS A 49 0.96 -1.10 19.71
C LYS A 49 1.31 0.25 19.10
N GLU A 50 1.09 1.35 19.81
CA GLU A 50 1.38 2.70 19.30
C GLU A 50 2.87 2.91 19.04
N ILE A 51 3.73 2.49 19.97
CA ILE A 51 5.20 2.58 19.85
C ILE A 51 5.69 1.66 18.72
N ALA A 52 5.19 0.42 18.66
CA ALA A 52 5.53 -0.51 17.59
C ALA A 52 5.11 0.04 16.21
N THR A 53 3.91 0.61 16.12
CA THR A 53 3.40 1.24 14.89
C THR A 53 4.29 2.39 14.45
N PHE A 54 4.72 3.26 15.38
CA PHE A 54 5.63 4.36 15.07
C PHE A 54 6.93 3.85 14.43
N TRP A 55 7.61 2.90 15.07
CA TRP A 55 8.90 2.40 14.58
C TRP A 55 8.80 1.61 13.28
N ILE A 56 7.73 0.83 13.11
CA ILE A 56 7.48 0.11 11.86
C ILE A 56 7.25 1.08 10.72
N LEU A 57 6.36 2.06 10.90
CA LEU A 57 6.09 3.06 9.88
C LEU A 57 7.35 3.88 9.56
N PHE A 58 8.13 4.25 10.57
CA PHE A 58 9.41 4.95 10.36
C PHE A 58 10.41 4.11 9.57
N ALA A 59 10.60 2.83 9.93
CA ALA A 59 11.51 1.94 9.22
C ALA A 59 11.10 1.74 7.76
N PHE A 60 9.82 1.48 7.50
CA PHE A 60 9.33 1.38 6.12
C PHE A 60 9.43 2.70 5.37
N TRP A 61 9.18 3.84 6.01
CA TRP A 61 9.36 5.13 5.37
C TRP A 61 10.80 5.38 4.95
N ILE A 62 11.79 5.04 5.79
CA ILE A 62 13.22 5.13 5.43
C ILE A 62 13.53 4.27 4.19
N ILE A 63 13.01 3.04 4.14
CA ILE A 63 13.18 2.15 2.98
C ILE A 63 12.56 2.80 1.73
N LEU A 64 11.29 3.20 1.80
CA LEU A 64 10.55 3.81 0.68
C LEU A 64 11.22 5.10 0.20
N PHE A 65 11.64 5.96 1.12
CA PHE A 65 12.33 7.21 0.81
C PHE A 65 13.68 6.96 0.13
N THR A 66 14.45 5.98 0.63
CA THR A 66 15.76 5.66 0.06
C THR A 66 15.65 5.12 -1.36
N ILE A 67 14.76 4.15 -1.60
CA ILE A 67 14.56 3.59 -2.94
C ILE A 67 13.97 4.63 -3.89
N GLU A 68 13.13 5.53 -3.38
CA GLU A 68 12.60 6.64 -4.16
C GLU A 68 13.70 7.62 -4.58
N CYS A 69 14.60 8.01 -3.66
CA CYS A 69 15.76 8.83 -3.99
C CYS A 69 16.64 8.20 -5.07
N LEU A 70 16.85 6.88 -5.02
CA LEU A 70 17.56 6.14 -6.08
C LEU A 70 16.80 6.20 -7.41
N LYS A 71 15.48 6.12 -7.38
CA LYS A 71 14.63 6.25 -8.58
C LYS A 71 14.72 7.65 -9.17
N GLN A 72 14.71 8.68 -8.33
CA GLN A 72 14.90 10.07 -8.75
C GLN A 72 16.29 10.29 -9.36
N PHE A 73 17.32 9.68 -8.78
CA PHE A 73 18.67 9.68 -9.36
C PHE A 73 18.72 9.04 -10.74
N TYR A 74 18.11 7.87 -10.88
CA TYR A 74 18.03 7.15 -12.16
C TYR A 74 17.27 7.96 -13.21
N ALA A 75 16.12 8.52 -12.85
CA ALA A 75 15.29 9.34 -13.73
C ALA A 75 16.01 10.58 -14.28
N GLY A 76 16.80 11.25 -13.43
CA GLY A 76 17.57 12.43 -13.81
C GLY A 76 18.88 12.13 -14.54
N SER A 77 19.35 10.88 -14.53
CA SER A 77 20.64 10.52 -15.14
C SER A 77 20.49 10.16 -16.61
N LYS A 78 21.39 10.68 -17.44
CA LYS A 78 21.51 10.37 -18.87
C LYS A 78 22.97 10.16 -19.26
N ILE A 79 23.20 9.45 -20.36
CA ILE A 79 24.51 9.33 -21.01
C ILE A 79 24.38 9.95 -22.41
N ASP A 80 25.33 10.80 -22.79
CA ASP A 80 25.40 11.39 -24.14
C ASP A 80 26.02 10.42 -25.17
N GLY A 81 26.00 10.81 -26.45
CA GLY A 81 26.59 10.00 -27.52
C GLY A 81 28.10 9.79 -27.42
N SER A 82 28.79 10.57 -26.59
CA SER A 82 30.22 10.44 -26.29
C SER A 82 30.49 9.61 -25.04
N GLY A 83 29.44 9.08 -24.40
CA GLY A 83 29.55 8.26 -23.20
C GLY A 83 29.73 9.05 -21.90
N ASN A 84 29.56 10.38 -21.91
CA ASN A 84 29.61 11.20 -20.70
C ASN A 84 28.26 11.21 -20.00
N TRP A 85 28.31 11.15 -18.67
CA TRP A 85 27.12 11.27 -17.84
C TRP A 85 26.75 12.74 -17.68
N TYR A 86 25.46 13.04 -17.81
CA TYR A 86 24.90 14.34 -17.47
C TYR A 86 23.56 14.17 -16.76
N TRP A 87 23.19 15.18 -15.97
CA TRP A 87 21.92 15.22 -15.27
C TRP A 87 20.91 16.07 -16.04
N LYS A 88 19.80 15.46 -16.45
CA LYS A 88 18.65 16.13 -17.03
C LYS A 88 17.39 15.45 -16.50
N TYR A 89 16.77 16.09 -15.53
CA TYR A 89 15.57 15.59 -14.87
C TYR A 89 14.34 15.79 -15.74
N ASP A 90 13.66 14.69 -16.08
CA ASP A 90 12.37 14.73 -16.76
C ASP A 90 11.24 14.68 -15.72
N THR A 91 10.61 15.83 -15.49
CA THR A 91 9.52 15.96 -14.51
C THR A 91 8.24 15.23 -14.95
N ARG A 92 8.09 14.86 -16.22
CA ARG A 92 6.83 14.34 -16.79
C ARG A 92 6.40 13.02 -16.19
N TRP A 93 7.34 12.16 -15.80
CA TRP A 93 7.07 10.77 -15.37
C TRP A 93 7.72 10.40 -14.05
N SER A 94 8.58 11.26 -13.51
CA SER A 94 9.47 10.88 -12.42
C SER A 94 9.09 11.46 -11.07
N VAL A 95 8.28 12.52 -11.01
CA VAL A 95 7.87 13.11 -9.74
C VAL A 95 6.97 12.11 -8.97
N PRO A 96 7.26 11.82 -7.69
CA PRO A 96 6.46 10.90 -6.88
C PRO A 96 5.15 11.55 -6.44
N PHE A 97 4.29 11.86 -7.39
CA PHE A 97 2.96 12.40 -7.13
C PHE A 97 1.91 11.47 -7.71
N VAL A 98 2.01 10.20 -7.33
CA VAL A 98 1.06 9.11 -7.63
C VAL A 98 0.41 8.57 -6.36
N LEU A 99 -0.77 7.97 -6.46
CA LEU A 99 -1.49 7.48 -5.27
C LEU A 99 -0.62 6.52 -4.44
N CYS A 100 0.16 5.69 -5.12
CA CYS A 100 1.07 4.73 -4.50
C CYS A 100 2.26 5.39 -3.80
N SER A 101 2.61 6.64 -4.14
CA SER A 101 3.67 7.42 -3.47
C SER A 101 3.20 8.19 -2.24
N MET A 102 1.89 8.26 -1.99
CA MET A 102 1.31 8.93 -0.81
C MET A 102 1.90 8.48 0.54
N PRO A 103 2.33 7.23 0.75
CA PRO A 103 3.00 6.84 1.99
C PRO A 103 4.25 7.68 2.31
N LEU A 104 4.97 8.20 1.30
CA LEU A 104 6.13 9.08 1.52
C LEU A 104 5.77 10.40 2.19
N TYR A 105 4.53 10.86 2.03
CA TYR A 105 4.04 12.13 2.57
C TYR A 105 3.24 11.92 3.85
N PHE A 106 2.33 10.93 3.86
CA PHE A 106 1.42 10.70 4.98
C PHE A 106 2.08 9.99 6.15
N ILE A 107 3.08 9.12 5.93
CA ILE A 107 3.81 8.50 7.05
C ILE A 107 4.56 9.55 7.87
N PRO A 108 5.40 10.43 7.29
CA PRO A 108 6.02 11.52 8.05
C PRO A 108 4.99 12.40 8.74
N LEU A 109 3.91 12.75 8.04
CA LEU A 109 2.81 13.53 8.62
C LEU A 109 2.23 12.87 9.88
N TYR A 110 2.03 11.56 9.86
CA TYR A 110 1.62 10.78 11.04
C TYR A 110 2.68 10.82 12.14
N LEU A 111 3.95 10.62 11.80
CA LEU A 111 5.07 10.52 12.76
C LEU A 111 5.33 11.86 13.48
N VAL A 112 5.20 12.99 12.79
CA VAL A 112 5.37 14.33 13.37
C VAL A 112 4.12 14.86 14.07
N THR A 113 2.96 14.22 13.87
CA THR A 113 1.71 14.64 14.52
C THR A 113 1.63 14.09 15.94
N TYR A 114 1.80 14.97 16.94
CA TYR A 114 1.74 14.62 18.37
C TYR A 114 0.51 15.17 19.11
N LYS A 115 -0.08 16.30 18.66
CA LYS A 115 -1.10 17.03 19.46
C LYS A 115 -2.54 16.53 19.27
N THR A 116 -2.96 16.25 18.05
CA THR A 116 -4.39 16.04 17.74
C THR A 116 -4.70 14.56 17.52
N LYS A 117 -5.28 13.91 18.52
CA LYS A 117 -5.63 12.47 18.46
C LYS A 117 -6.52 12.14 17.26
N MET A 118 -7.52 12.97 16.98
CA MET A 118 -8.43 12.76 15.84
C MET A 118 -7.71 12.86 14.49
N PHE A 119 -6.90 13.90 14.29
CA PHE A 119 -6.15 14.09 13.03
C PHE A 119 -5.17 12.93 12.80
N LYS A 120 -4.46 12.51 13.86
CA LYS A 120 -3.57 11.36 13.83
C LYS A 120 -4.30 10.07 13.47
N THR A 121 -5.52 9.85 13.99
CA THR A 121 -6.36 8.71 13.60
C THR A 121 -6.78 8.78 12.13
N ILE A 122 -7.24 9.94 11.64
CA ILE A 122 -7.65 10.11 10.24
C ILE A 122 -6.49 9.80 9.28
N ILE A 123 -5.29 10.29 9.58
CA ILE A 123 -4.09 9.99 8.78
C ILE A 123 -3.76 8.50 8.83
N LEU A 124 -3.77 7.88 10.02
CA LEU A 124 -3.44 6.47 10.16
C LEU A 124 -4.45 5.56 9.45
N ASP A 125 -5.73 5.93 9.50
CA ASP A 125 -6.83 5.27 8.80
C ASP A 125 -6.61 5.35 7.27
N PHE A 126 -6.22 6.52 6.76
CA PHE A 126 -5.83 6.67 5.34
C PHE A 126 -4.62 5.81 4.98
N ILE A 127 -3.53 5.87 5.77
CA ILE A 127 -2.32 5.05 5.54
C ILE A 127 -2.72 3.57 5.49
N GLY A 128 -3.48 3.07 6.48
CA GLY A 128 -3.85 1.67 6.55
C GLY A 128 -4.69 1.21 5.36
N VAL A 129 -5.75 1.95 5.02
CA VAL A 129 -6.65 1.59 3.91
C VAL A 129 -5.95 1.73 2.55
N TYR A 130 -5.24 2.84 2.30
CA TYR A 130 -4.63 3.09 0.98
C TYR A 130 -3.33 2.31 0.75
N CYS A 131 -2.51 2.09 1.78
CA CYS A 131 -1.37 1.17 1.65
C CYS A 131 -1.86 -0.25 1.35
N LEU A 132 -2.91 -0.70 2.04
CA LEU A 132 -3.50 -2.01 1.77
C LEU A 132 -4.07 -2.08 0.34
N TYR A 133 -4.84 -1.08 -0.07
CA TYR A 133 -5.40 -0.99 -1.43
C TYR A 133 -4.30 -1.00 -2.50
N GLY A 134 -3.36 -0.05 -2.47
CA GLY A 134 -2.32 0.07 -3.49
C GLY A 134 -1.32 -1.08 -3.48
N GLY A 135 -1.02 -1.64 -2.31
CA GLY A 135 -0.19 -2.83 -2.18
C GLY A 135 -0.87 -4.09 -2.72
N ALA A 136 -2.11 -4.37 -2.28
CA ALA A 136 -2.84 -5.55 -2.72
C ALA A 136 -3.24 -5.47 -4.20
N PHE A 137 -3.62 -4.28 -4.69
CA PHE A 137 -3.97 -4.12 -6.10
C PHE A 137 -2.80 -4.51 -7.01
N VAL A 138 -1.59 -4.01 -6.76
CA VAL A 138 -0.44 -4.32 -7.59
C VAL A 138 0.12 -5.71 -7.32
N MET A 139 0.23 -6.12 -6.06
CA MET A 139 0.89 -7.37 -5.70
C MET A 139 -0.01 -8.60 -5.93
N ILE A 140 -1.34 -8.47 -5.85
CA ILE A 140 -2.30 -9.59 -5.87
C ILE A 140 -3.28 -9.52 -7.05
N LEU A 141 -3.69 -8.34 -7.51
CA LEU A 141 -4.73 -8.26 -8.56
C LEU A 141 -4.13 -8.05 -9.95
N TYR A 142 -3.27 -7.03 -10.11
CA TYR A 142 -2.77 -6.63 -11.41
C TYR A 142 -1.38 -5.97 -11.33
N PRO A 143 -0.30 -6.73 -11.59
CA PRO A 143 1.06 -6.19 -11.64
C PRO A 143 1.48 -5.68 -13.04
N GLY A 144 0.58 -5.64 -14.02
CA GLY A 144 0.92 -5.50 -15.44
C GLY A 144 1.68 -4.23 -15.82
N ASP A 145 1.29 -3.11 -15.23
CA ASP A 145 1.84 -1.81 -15.64
C ASP A 145 3.06 -1.36 -14.82
N VAL A 146 3.57 -2.21 -13.91
CA VAL A 146 4.68 -1.84 -13.00
C VAL A 146 6.01 -2.51 -13.34
N PHE A 147 6.01 -3.49 -14.25
CA PHE A 147 7.23 -4.13 -14.71
C PHE A 147 7.83 -3.40 -15.90
N THR A 148 9.15 -3.41 -15.94
CA THR A 148 9.96 -2.89 -17.04
C THR A 148 11.13 -3.84 -17.28
N SER A 149 11.81 -3.69 -18.41
CA SER A 149 13.04 -4.44 -18.69
C SER A 149 14.18 -4.13 -17.71
N THR A 150 14.14 -2.99 -17.02
CA THR A 150 15.15 -2.57 -16.04
C THR A 150 14.96 -3.28 -14.71
N ILE A 151 16.00 -3.98 -14.24
CA ILE A 151 15.98 -4.73 -12.97
C ILE A 151 15.68 -3.80 -11.79
N PHE A 152 16.34 -2.65 -11.76
CA PHE A 152 16.18 -1.67 -10.68
C PHE A 152 14.73 -1.18 -10.57
N ILE A 153 14.10 -0.76 -11.67
CA ILE A 153 12.72 -0.23 -11.66
C ILE A 153 11.72 -1.32 -11.26
N SER A 154 11.82 -2.50 -11.84
CA SER A 154 10.93 -3.62 -11.48
C SER A 154 11.10 -4.05 -10.00
N THR A 155 12.34 -4.03 -9.49
CA THR A 155 12.62 -4.33 -8.07
C THR A 155 12.12 -3.22 -7.16
N HIS A 156 12.32 -1.95 -7.54
CA HIS A 156 11.77 -0.78 -6.84
C HIS A 156 10.26 -0.92 -6.70
N SER A 157 9.54 -1.16 -7.80
CA SER A 157 8.08 -1.34 -7.80
C SER A 157 7.65 -2.45 -6.82
N MET A 158 8.31 -3.61 -6.86
CA MET A 158 7.97 -4.72 -5.96
C MET A 158 8.23 -4.41 -4.49
N ILE A 159 9.35 -3.76 -4.16
CA ILE A 159 9.65 -3.34 -2.78
C ILE A 159 8.63 -2.29 -2.32
N PHE A 160 8.31 -1.31 -3.16
CA PHE A 160 7.42 -0.21 -2.83
C PHE A 160 6.00 -0.72 -2.55
N HIS A 161 5.44 -1.51 -3.46
CA HIS A 161 4.09 -2.08 -3.32
C HIS A 161 4.04 -3.20 -2.26
N GLY A 162 5.11 -3.98 -2.12
CA GLY A 162 5.26 -4.97 -1.05
C GLY A 162 5.24 -4.31 0.33
N ALA A 163 5.99 -3.21 0.52
CA ALA A 163 5.97 -2.43 1.75
C ALA A 163 4.58 -1.86 2.05
N MET A 164 3.88 -1.32 1.05
CA MET A 164 2.49 -0.86 1.20
C MET A 164 1.57 -2.01 1.65
N LEU A 165 1.68 -3.19 1.03
CA LEU A 165 0.89 -4.36 1.40
C LEU A 165 1.16 -4.76 2.86
N ILE A 166 2.43 -4.83 3.25
CA ILE A 166 2.85 -5.16 4.62
C ILE A 166 2.26 -4.17 5.63
N ILE A 167 2.43 -2.86 5.38
CA ILE A 167 1.92 -1.80 6.26
C ILE A 167 0.39 -1.91 6.39
N GLY A 168 -0.30 -2.03 5.27
CA GLY A 168 -1.75 -2.11 5.22
C GLY A 168 -2.28 -3.34 5.99
N MET A 169 -1.72 -4.51 5.71
CA MET A 169 -2.07 -5.75 6.40
C MET A 169 -1.78 -5.64 7.90
N PHE A 170 -0.61 -5.14 8.29
CA PHE A 170 -0.24 -4.95 9.69
C PHE A 170 -1.24 -4.05 10.43
N LEU A 171 -1.57 -2.89 9.88
CA LEU A 171 -2.47 -1.93 10.53
C LEU A 171 -3.90 -2.47 10.68
N VAL A 172 -4.41 -3.14 9.64
CA VAL A 172 -5.78 -3.69 9.62
C VAL A 172 -5.89 -4.97 10.46
N ILE A 173 -5.01 -5.94 10.21
CA ILE A 173 -5.10 -7.28 10.82
C ILE A 173 -4.77 -7.21 12.32
N ASN A 174 -3.86 -6.35 12.78
CA ASN A 174 -3.61 -6.18 14.22
C ASN A 174 -4.62 -5.25 14.93
N ASN A 175 -5.65 -4.77 14.22
CA ASN A 175 -6.67 -3.84 14.72
C ASN A 175 -6.05 -2.55 15.29
N ILE A 176 -4.99 -2.06 14.64
CA ILE A 176 -4.39 -0.76 14.97
C ILE A 176 -5.29 0.35 14.43
N ILE A 177 -5.77 0.18 13.19
CA ILE A 177 -6.93 0.90 12.69
C ILE A 177 -8.18 0.06 12.93
N LYS A 178 -9.29 0.71 13.29
CA LYS A 178 -10.52 0.00 13.67
C LYS A 178 -11.19 -0.55 12.42
N PHE A 179 -11.59 -1.82 12.44
CA PHE A 179 -12.43 -2.37 11.37
C PHE A 179 -13.85 -1.77 11.43
N SER A 180 -14.07 -0.66 10.71
CA SER A 180 -15.32 0.11 10.77
C SER A 180 -15.54 1.02 9.56
N TRP A 181 -16.80 1.34 9.27
CA TRP A 181 -17.18 2.32 8.23
C TRP A 181 -16.63 3.73 8.48
N LYS A 182 -16.35 4.08 9.74
CA LYS A 182 -15.74 5.37 10.09
C LYS A 182 -14.32 5.48 9.53
N THR A 183 -13.54 4.40 9.64
CA THR A 183 -12.18 4.32 9.10
C THR A 183 -12.18 4.40 7.58
N VAL A 184 -13.12 3.74 6.92
CA VAL A 184 -13.37 3.90 5.47
C VAL A 184 -13.68 5.35 5.12
N GLY A 185 -14.61 5.99 5.83
CA GLY A 185 -15.01 7.37 5.56
C GLY A 185 -13.85 8.35 5.71
N PHE A 186 -13.00 8.18 6.72
CA PHE A 186 -11.80 9.01 6.92
C PHE A 186 -10.75 8.82 5.83
N ALA A 187 -10.48 7.57 5.43
CA ALA A 187 -9.57 7.30 4.33
C ALA A 187 -10.10 7.88 3.00
N PHE A 188 -11.39 7.72 2.73
CA PHE A 188 -12.02 8.25 1.52
C PHE A 188 -12.05 9.77 1.50
N LEU A 189 -12.25 10.43 2.64
CA LEU A 189 -12.18 11.88 2.75
C LEU A 189 -10.82 12.43 2.30
N ILE A 190 -9.72 11.88 2.82
CA ILE A 190 -8.37 12.30 2.41
C ILE A 190 -8.19 12.08 0.90
N PHE A 191 -8.64 10.94 0.39
CA PHE A 191 -8.54 10.65 -1.04
C PHE A 191 -9.33 11.64 -1.90
N MET A 192 -10.55 12.01 -1.51
CA MET A 192 -11.34 13.00 -2.25
C MET A 192 -10.64 14.36 -2.28
N ILE A 193 -9.98 14.75 -1.19
CA ILE A 193 -9.16 15.96 -1.14
C ILE A 193 -7.98 15.86 -2.12
N LEU A 194 -7.25 14.73 -2.10
CA LEU A 194 -6.13 14.50 -3.04
C LEU A 194 -6.59 14.49 -4.50
N TRP A 195 -7.71 13.83 -4.80
CA TRP A 195 -8.29 13.77 -6.14
C TRP A 195 -8.70 15.16 -6.63
N ALA A 196 -9.32 15.98 -5.78
CA ALA A 196 -9.69 17.35 -6.10
C ALA A 196 -8.46 18.24 -6.36
N ILE A 197 -7.45 18.19 -5.47
CA ILE A 197 -6.19 18.92 -5.62
C ILE A 197 -5.50 18.54 -6.93
N THR A 198 -5.43 17.24 -7.23
CA THR A 198 -4.82 16.75 -8.46
C THR A 198 -5.60 17.14 -9.70
N GLY A 199 -6.94 17.10 -9.66
CA GLY A 199 -7.79 17.55 -10.75
C GLY A 199 -7.54 19.02 -11.10
N ILE A 200 -7.52 19.88 -10.08
CA ILE A 200 -7.23 21.31 -10.23
C ILE A 200 -5.79 21.52 -10.72
N GLY A 201 -4.82 20.82 -10.13
CA GLY A 201 -3.41 20.92 -10.51
C GLY A 201 -3.17 20.52 -11.97
N ASN A 202 -3.75 19.40 -12.41
CA ASN A 202 -3.68 18.94 -13.80
C ASN A 202 -4.31 19.95 -14.76
N GLU A 203 -5.43 20.58 -14.39
CA GLU A 203 -6.06 21.62 -15.21
C GLU A 203 -5.19 22.88 -15.32
N ILE A 204 -4.64 23.37 -14.20
CA ILE A 204 -3.75 24.55 -14.21
C ILE A 204 -2.53 24.31 -15.12
N ILE A 205 -1.88 23.15 -14.97
CA ILE A 205 -0.71 22.80 -15.79
C ILE A 205 -1.12 22.69 -17.27
N TRP A 206 -2.29 22.11 -17.58
CA TRP A 206 -2.76 22.03 -18.96
C TRP A 206 -2.93 23.42 -19.61
N GLN A 207 -3.51 24.36 -18.88
CA GLN A 207 -3.69 25.74 -19.36
C GLN A 207 -2.33 26.44 -19.61
N LEU A 208 -1.35 26.23 -18.72
CA LEU A 208 -0.01 26.77 -18.88
C LEU A 208 0.72 26.16 -20.09
N HIS A 209 0.56 24.85 -20.31
CA HIS A 209 1.13 24.17 -21.47
C HIS A 209 0.53 24.68 -22.77
N LYS A 210 -0.80 24.79 -22.83
CA LYS A 210 -1.51 25.36 -24.00
C LYS A 210 -1.09 26.80 -24.28
N ALA A 211 -0.77 27.57 -23.25
CA ALA A 211 -0.26 28.93 -23.37
C ALA A 211 1.24 29.01 -23.73
N GLY A 212 1.92 27.88 -23.97
CA GLY A 212 3.34 27.83 -24.32
C GLY A 212 4.28 28.24 -23.18
N LYS A 213 3.79 28.27 -21.93
CA LYS A 213 4.60 28.68 -20.76
C LYS A 213 5.40 27.54 -20.16
N ILE A 214 5.02 26.30 -20.45
CA ILE A 214 5.70 25.10 -19.99
C ILE A 214 5.69 24.03 -21.08
N ASP A 215 6.76 23.26 -21.14
CA ASP A 215 6.93 22.20 -22.14
C ASP A 215 6.60 20.80 -21.61
N PHE A 216 6.04 20.67 -20.41
CA PHE A 216 5.68 19.36 -19.84
C PHE A 216 4.16 19.14 -19.80
N MET A 217 3.73 17.92 -20.13
CA MET A 217 2.33 17.53 -20.06
C MET A 217 1.96 17.01 -18.65
N PRO A 218 0.80 17.42 -18.09
CA PRO A 218 0.39 17.03 -16.74
C PRO A 218 -0.17 15.62 -16.65
N ASN A 219 0.36 14.81 -15.74
CA ASN A 219 -0.30 13.57 -15.33
C ASN A 219 -0.15 13.31 -13.82
N LEU A 220 -0.47 14.32 -12.99
CA LEU A 220 -0.51 14.16 -11.54
C LEU A 220 -1.49 13.02 -11.17
N LEU A 221 -1.08 12.18 -10.24
CA LEU A 221 -1.70 10.90 -9.87
C LEU A 221 -1.93 9.87 -11.00
N ASN A 222 -1.34 10.07 -12.18
CA ASN A 222 -1.67 9.30 -13.38
C ASN A 222 -3.16 9.36 -13.77
N ILE A 223 -3.86 10.44 -13.38
CA ILE A 223 -5.30 10.61 -13.56
C ILE A 223 -5.57 12.00 -14.13
N SER A 224 -5.83 12.05 -15.44
CA SER A 224 -6.22 13.26 -16.15
C SER A 224 -7.54 13.03 -16.88
N HIS A 225 -8.39 14.04 -16.90
CA HIS A 225 -9.61 14.04 -17.72
C HIS A 225 -9.33 14.43 -19.19
N ARG A 226 -8.08 14.77 -19.52
CA ARG A 226 -7.64 15.24 -20.85
C ARG A 226 -6.60 14.35 -21.52
N LEU A 227 -5.97 13.44 -20.77
CA LEU A 227 -4.99 12.50 -21.31
C LEU A 227 -5.57 11.09 -21.28
N GLN A 228 -5.08 10.26 -22.20
CA GLN A 228 -5.44 8.87 -22.31
C GLN A 228 -5.20 8.15 -20.97
N ASN A 229 -6.25 7.49 -20.49
CA ASN A 229 -6.18 6.76 -19.22
C ASN A 229 -5.85 5.27 -19.47
N PRO A 230 -4.79 4.72 -18.83
CA PRO A 230 -4.43 3.30 -18.96
C PRO A 230 -5.57 2.32 -18.61
N PHE A 231 -6.46 2.68 -17.68
CA PHE A 231 -7.64 1.88 -17.36
C PHE A 231 -8.66 1.82 -18.51
N GLY A 232 -8.77 2.91 -19.28
CA GLY A 232 -9.61 2.94 -20.48
C GLY A 232 -9.09 2.00 -21.56
N ASP A 233 -7.79 1.96 -21.74
CA ASP A 233 -7.13 1.04 -22.67
C ASP A 233 -7.26 -0.41 -22.23
N ALA A 234 -7.12 -0.68 -20.93
CA ALA A 234 -7.35 -2.02 -20.38
C ALA A 234 -8.78 -2.52 -20.64
N ILE A 235 -9.80 -1.68 -20.40
CA ILE A 235 -11.21 -2.04 -20.67
C ILE A 235 -11.44 -2.26 -22.18
N LYS A 236 -10.90 -1.38 -23.02
CA LYS A 236 -10.98 -1.52 -24.47
C LYS A 236 -10.37 -2.84 -24.93
N ASN A 237 -9.22 -3.22 -24.40
CA ASN A 237 -8.54 -4.47 -24.75
C ASN A 237 -9.33 -5.69 -24.27
N ILE A 238 -9.83 -5.70 -23.01
CA ILE A 238 -10.61 -6.81 -22.46
C ILE A 238 -11.93 -7.01 -23.22
N THR A 239 -12.54 -5.93 -23.69
CA THR A 239 -13.82 -5.98 -24.40
C THR A 239 -13.66 -6.13 -25.92
N ASN A 240 -12.44 -6.35 -26.42
CA ASN A 240 -12.13 -6.37 -27.86
C ASN A 240 -12.70 -5.15 -28.59
N GLY A 241 -12.63 -3.97 -27.96
CA GLY A 241 -13.11 -2.71 -28.49
C GLY A 241 -14.62 -2.48 -28.41
N LYS A 242 -15.40 -3.43 -27.88
CA LYS A 242 -16.87 -3.29 -27.77
C LYS A 242 -17.31 -2.20 -26.79
N VAL A 243 -16.50 -1.94 -25.76
CA VAL A 243 -16.77 -0.89 -24.77
C VAL A 243 -15.65 0.13 -24.82
N LYS A 244 -16.02 1.39 -25.05
CA LYS A 244 -15.11 2.53 -25.03
C LYS A 244 -15.68 3.61 -24.13
N PHE A 245 -14.97 3.92 -23.06
CA PHE A 245 -15.27 5.06 -22.21
C PHE A 245 -14.44 6.26 -22.63
N SER A 246 -14.97 7.47 -22.44
CA SER A 246 -14.17 8.69 -22.58
C SER A 246 -13.23 8.85 -21.37
N ASP A 247 -12.11 9.54 -21.55
CA ASP A 247 -11.17 9.82 -20.43
C ASP A 247 -11.85 10.60 -19.30
N LEU A 248 -12.79 11.49 -19.64
CA LEU A 248 -13.63 12.19 -18.67
C LEU A 248 -14.52 11.23 -17.88
N THR A 249 -15.14 10.25 -18.53
CA THR A 249 -15.96 9.24 -17.86
C THR A 249 -15.12 8.42 -16.88
N ILE A 250 -13.92 8.00 -17.28
CA ILE A 250 -13.00 7.25 -16.42
C ILE A 250 -12.55 8.10 -15.25
N TYR A 251 -12.20 9.37 -15.49
CA TYR A 251 -11.82 10.33 -14.45
C TYR A 251 -12.92 10.52 -13.40
N LEU A 252 -14.17 10.72 -13.82
CA LEU A 252 -15.31 10.91 -12.91
C LEU A 252 -15.71 9.63 -12.18
N ALA A 253 -15.53 8.47 -12.82
CA ALA A 253 -15.78 7.17 -12.20
C ALA A 253 -14.65 6.74 -11.25
N TYR A 254 -13.46 7.33 -11.36
CA TYR A 254 -12.27 6.92 -10.61
C TYR A 254 -12.50 6.93 -9.09
N PRO A 255 -13.08 7.96 -8.46
CA PRO A 255 -13.36 7.92 -7.03
C PRO A 255 -14.29 6.80 -6.61
N LEU A 256 -15.33 6.52 -7.41
CA LEU A 256 -16.26 5.45 -7.14
C LEU A 256 -15.58 4.08 -7.26
N TRP A 257 -14.77 3.88 -8.30
CA TRP A 257 -14.00 2.66 -8.49
C TRP A 257 -13.00 2.44 -7.34
N THR A 258 -12.21 3.45 -7.01
CA THR A 258 -11.27 3.39 -5.89
C THR A 258 -12.00 3.10 -4.59
N PHE A 259 -13.14 3.73 -4.34
CA PHE A 259 -13.97 3.43 -3.18
C PHE A 259 -14.38 1.96 -3.15
N ILE A 260 -14.97 1.44 -4.23
CA ILE A 260 -15.44 0.04 -4.28
C ILE A 260 -14.28 -0.94 -4.06
N VAL A 261 -13.20 -0.83 -4.83
CA VAL A 261 -12.09 -1.81 -4.79
C VAL A 261 -11.33 -1.73 -3.46
N SER A 262 -11.04 -0.53 -2.95
CA SER A 262 -10.38 -0.38 -1.66
C SER A 262 -11.21 -0.97 -0.52
N ASN A 263 -12.54 -0.81 -0.55
CA ASN A 263 -13.44 -1.36 0.45
C ASN A 263 -13.56 -2.88 0.39
N ILE A 264 -13.56 -3.48 -0.82
CA ILE A 264 -13.53 -4.94 -0.97
C ILE A 264 -12.26 -5.52 -0.33
N ILE A 265 -11.10 -4.93 -0.65
CA ILE A 265 -9.81 -5.38 -0.11
C ILE A 265 -9.76 -5.17 1.40
N TYR A 266 -10.14 -3.98 1.89
CA TYR A 266 -10.17 -3.67 3.32
C TYR A 266 -11.15 -4.60 4.07
N GLY A 267 -12.31 -4.85 3.49
CA GLY A 267 -13.31 -5.79 4.01
C GLY A 267 -12.75 -7.20 4.16
N PHE A 268 -12.07 -7.71 3.13
CA PHE A 268 -11.46 -9.03 3.15
C PHE A 268 -10.43 -9.18 4.29
N PHE A 269 -9.41 -8.31 4.33
CA PHE A 269 -8.35 -8.41 5.35
C PHE A 269 -8.84 -8.02 6.75
N GLY A 270 -9.79 -7.10 6.85
CA GLY A 270 -10.45 -6.76 8.10
C GLY A 270 -11.24 -7.93 8.67
N PHE A 271 -11.95 -8.67 7.81
CA PHE A 271 -12.66 -9.90 8.17
C PHE A 271 -11.71 -11.01 8.63
N VAL A 272 -10.55 -11.17 7.97
CA VAL A 272 -9.49 -12.11 8.42
C VAL A 272 -9.04 -11.78 9.84
N GLY A 273 -8.66 -10.52 10.10
CA GLY A 273 -8.22 -10.10 11.43
C GLY A 273 -9.32 -10.22 12.49
N TRP A 274 -10.56 -9.86 12.15
CA TRP A 274 -11.72 -9.99 13.03
C TRP A 274 -12.00 -11.45 13.39
N SER A 275 -12.02 -12.35 12.39
CA SER A 275 -12.28 -13.77 12.56
C SER A 275 -11.22 -14.42 13.45
N ALA A 276 -9.94 -14.13 13.21
CA ALA A 276 -8.83 -14.63 14.02
C ALA A 276 -8.97 -14.25 15.51
N ARG A 277 -9.33 -13.00 15.82
CA ARG A 277 -9.59 -12.56 17.20
C ARG A 277 -10.81 -13.23 17.82
N LYS A 278 -11.88 -13.42 17.05
CA LYS A 278 -13.11 -14.12 17.49
C LYS A 278 -12.81 -15.57 17.86
N ILE A 279 -12.01 -16.26 17.04
CA ILE A 279 -11.54 -17.63 17.29
C ILE A 279 -10.68 -17.67 18.56
N GLU A 280 -9.72 -16.76 18.72
CA GLU A 280 -8.86 -16.69 19.92
C GLU A 280 -9.69 -16.47 21.20
N ALA A 281 -10.63 -15.52 21.17
CA ALA A 281 -11.51 -15.24 22.30
C ALA A 281 -12.37 -16.46 22.67
N SER A 282 -12.95 -17.14 21.67
CA SER A 282 -13.74 -18.36 21.88
C SER A 282 -12.89 -19.51 22.44
N ALA A 283 -11.67 -19.68 21.94
CA ALA A 283 -10.75 -20.71 22.42
C ALA A 283 -10.32 -20.45 23.87
N LYS A 284 -10.04 -19.19 24.23
CA LYS A 284 -9.72 -18.78 25.59
C LYS A 284 -10.87 -19.05 26.55
N LEU A 285 -12.09 -18.65 26.19
CA LEU A 285 -13.28 -18.90 26.99
C LEU A 285 -13.50 -20.40 27.22
N HIS A 286 -13.41 -21.21 26.16
CA HIS A 286 -13.55 -22.66 26.26
C HIS A 286 -12.49 -23.28 27.19
N TYR A 287 -11.25 -22.82 27.10
CA TYR A 287 -10.15 -23.27 27.97
C TYR A 287 -10.41 -22.91 29.44
N GLU A 288 -10.85 -21.68 29.72
CA GLU A 288 -11.19 -21.22 31.08
C GLU A 288 -12.35 -22.03 31.68
N THR A 289 -13.42 -22.26 30.91
CA THR A 289 -14.54 -23.12 31.35
C THR A 289 -14.08 -24.54 31.64
N LYS A 290 -13.20 -25.11 30.81
CA LYS A 290 -12.64 -26.46 31.03
C LYS A 290 -11.83 -26.52 32.32
N LEU A 291 -11.04 -25.49 32.64
CA LEU A 291 -10.28 -25.40 33.89
C LEU A 291 -11.20 -25.26 35.11
N GLN A 292 -12.22 -24.42 35.04
CA GLN A 292 -13.22 -24.25 36.10
C GLN A 292 -13.96 -25.55 36.39
N ASN A 293 -14.39 -26.28 35.36
CA ASN A 293 -15.03 -27.59 35.51
C ASN A 293 -14.10 -28.63 36.16
N LYS A 294 -12.83 -28.69 35.74
CA LYS A 294 -11.83 -29.56 36.38
C LYS A 294 -11.61 -29.20 37.86
N ALA A 295 -11.53 -27.91 38.19
CA ALA A 295 -11.38 -27.45 39.57
C ALA A 295 -12.61 -27.80 40.43
N MET A 296 -13.82 -27.62 39.89
CA MET A 296 -15.07 -28.00 40.56
C MET A 296 -15.13 -29.50 40.85
N LEU A 297 -14.81 -30.34 39.87
CA LEU A 297 -14.78 -31.80 40.04
C LEU A 297 -13.77 -32.23 41.10
N ARG A 298 -12.57 -31.63 41.12
CA ARG A 298 -11.57 -31.88 42.17
C ARG A 298 -12.10 -31.55 43.57
N ARG A 299 -12.75 -30.39 43.74
CA ARG A 299 -13.35 -30.00 45.02
C ARG A 299 -14.44 -30.98 45.47
N LYS A 300 -15.29 -31.43 44.53
CA LYS A 300 -16.32 -32.45 44.81
C LYS A 300 -15.71 -33.78 45.26
N ASN A 301 -14.63 -34.22 44.62
CA ASN A 301 -13.97 -35.47 44.97
C ASN A 301 -13.32 -35.39 46.36
N VAL A 302 -12.59 -34.30 46.66
CA VAL A 302 -11.99 -34.07 47.99
C VAL A 302 -13.07 -34.02 49.08
N ALA A 303 -14.18 -33.33 48.84
CA ALA A 303 -15.30 -33.30 49.80
C ALA A 303 -15.89 -34.70 50.05
N LYS A 304 -16.02 -35.52 48.99
CA LYS A 304 -16.51 -36.90 49.11
C LYS A 304 -15.54 -37.79 49.88
N GLU A 305 -14.25 -37.66 49.64
CA GLU A 305 -13.20 -38.38 50.38
C GLU A 305 -13.17 -37.99 51.86
N SER A 306 -13.35 -36.71 52.20
CA SER A 306 -13.41 -36.26 53.60
C SER A 306 -14.64 -36.76 54.36
N ILE A 307 -15.78 -36.93 53.68
CA ILE A 307 -17.00 -37.50 54.29
C ILE A 307 -16.82 -39.00 54.54
N ASN A 308 -16.16 -39.72 53.63
CA ASN A 308 -15.94 -41.16 53.77
C ASN A 308 -14.84 -41.53 54.79
N ALA A 309 -14.08 -40.55 55.28
CA ALA A 309 -13.01 -40.75 56.26
C ALA A 309 -13.43 -40.45 57.71
N GLN A 310 -14.67 -40.00 57.93
CA GLN A 310 -15.32 -39.86 59.24
C GLN A 310 -16.19 -41.08 59.52
#